data_AF-A0A7C5S376-F1
#
_entry.id   AF-A0A7C5S376-F1
#
_cell.length_a   1.000
_cell.length_b   1.000
_cell.length_c   1.000
_cell.angle_alpha   90.00
_cell.angle_beta   90.00
_cell.angle_gamma   90.00
#
_symmetry.space_group_name_H-M   'P 1'
#
loop_
_entity.id
_entity.type
_entity.pdbx_description
1 polymer ?
#
loop_
_entity_poly.entity_id
_entity_poly.type
_entity_poly.pdbx_seq_one_letter_code
_entity_poly.pdbx_strand_id
1 'polypeptide(L)'
;MSFAGKAGIPAAMLLLSFCAFHSQAADYSKAAAVIAGNQERLRGERVLIEVFGAPVRAFFDAADADAIHVRTPAGRFAVAWRDVKPLHLAGIALQAAGSFDELLIAARCAHDSGAADVLEKALARALSTAPARARDVEAFRKSLEAPPVDAPAQPVTTAPPREAPKAAPAKTETVRLPAVADIWLSDANNEERSSSAGRHPRFKLKSIQEMAAVRFDASAARGREVLNAALFLRRAGADMLRYIRVSTVNQDWEEGSTMQAYGPASGATYLFADSGSQKPWAWHGSVFADVIMSSGNTLAAWAERKELADGWISVPLPPELVYSLAVDDTDGLAIMDGGTISLHNNFIYSRETKGSEPYIEVE
;
A
#
# COMPACT_ATOMS: atom_id res chain seq x y z
N MET A 1 -4.33 -41.20 -37.58
CA MET A 1 -3.53 -41.16 -36.35
C MET A 1 -4.40 -40.56 -35.26
N SER A 2 -4.83 -41.42 -34.34
CA SER A 2 -5.65 -41.07 -33.18
C SER A 2 -4.74 -40.83 -31.99
N PHE A 3 -4.88 -39.71 -31.31
CA PHE A 3 -4.37 -39.55 -29.94
C PHE A 3 -5.55 -39.25 -29.03
N ALA A 4 -5.89 -40.28 -28.26
CA ALA A 4 -6.74 -40.22 -27.10
C ALA A 4 -5.84 -40.29 -25.86
N GLY A 5 -6.16 -39.52 -24.82
CA GLY A 5 -5.96 -39.98 -23.44
C GLY A 5 -5.24 -39.05 -22.45
N LYS A 6 -6.09 -38.47 -21.58
CA LYS A 6 -5.94 -38.31 -20.10
C LYS A 6 -5.03 -37.17 -19.60
N ALA A 7 -5.35 -36.43 -18.53
CA ALA A 7 -6.22 -36.72 -17.39
C ALA A 7 -6.98 -35.47 -16.88
N GLY A 8 -8.22 -35.69 -16.42
CA GLY A 8 -9.02 -34.68 -15.71
C GLY A 8 -8.63 -34.62 -14.23
N ILE A 9 -8.54 -33.39 -13.71
CA ILE A 9 -8.37 -33.09 -12.29
C ILE A 9 -9.77 -32.86 -11.71
N PRO A 10 -10.14 -33.46 -10.57
CA PRO A 10 -11.48 -33.29 -10.01
C PRO A 10 -11.65 -31.88 -9.44
N ALA A 11 -12.66 -31.18 -9.96
CA ALA A 11 -13.22 -29.98 -9.37
C ALA A 11 -14.05 -30.37 -8.14
N ALA A 12 -13.43 -30.36 -6.97
CA ALA A 12 -14.16 -30.27 -5.70
C ALA A 12 -13.19 -29.82 -4.59
N MET A 13 -13.65 -28.84 -3.81
CA MET A 13 -13.16 -28.51 -2.47
C MET A 13 -12.02 -27.48 -2.35
N LEU A 14 -12.33 -26.21 -2.62
CA LEU A 14 -11.79 -25.09 -1.84
C LEU A 14 -12.78 -23.90 -1.87
N LEU A 15 -13.88 -24.12 -1.14
CA LEU A 15 -14.82 -23.09 -0.72
C LEU A 15 -14.66 -23.05 0.80
N LEU A 16 -13.97 -22.02 1.31
CA LEU A 16 -14.06 -21.43 2.66
C LEU A 16 -12.75 -20.70 3.00
N SER A 17 -12.69 -19.42 2.61
CA SER A 17 -12.36 -18.29 3.49
C SER A 17 -12.11 -17.06 2.62
N PHE A 18 -13.21 -16.54 2.06
CA PHE A 18 -13.32 -15.10 1.79
C PHE A 18 -13.40 -14.42 3.16
N CYS A 19 -12.25 -14.20 3.80
CA CYS A 19 -12.18 -13.26 4.93
C CYS A 19 -12.26 -11.87 4.32
N ALA A 20 -13.49 -11.38 4.25
CA ALA A 20 -13.83 -10.01 3.92
C ALA A 20 -13.14 -9.04 4.89
N PHE A 21 -11.98 -8.52 4.50
CA PHE A 21 -11.71 -7.11 4.70
C PHE A 21 -12.27 -6.38 3.48
N HIS A 22 -13.60 -6.22 3.48
CA HIS A 22 -14.16 -5.03 2.86
C HIS A 22 -13.54 -3.85 3.62
N SER A 23 -12.46 -3.26 3.10
CA SER A 23 -12.34 -1.81 3.25
C SER A 23 -13.69 -1.28 2.79
N GLN A 24 -14.39 -0.52 3.63
CA GLN A 24 -15.62 0.13 3.20
C GLN A 24 -15.24 0.96 1.98
N ALA A 25 -15.42 0.40 0.79
CA ALA A 25 -15.39 1.15 -0.44
C ALA A 25 -16.55 2.11 -0.27
N ALA A 26 -16.25 3.32 0.21
CA ALA A 26 -17.24 4.33 0.42
C ALA A 26 -18.00 4.44 -0.90
N ASP A 27 -19.31 4.30 -0.83
CA ASP A 27 -20.15 4.25 -2.01
C ASP A 27 -20.19 5.66 -2.63
N TYR A 28 -19.23 5.89 -3.52
CA TYR A 28 -19.06 7.16 -4.23
C TYR A 28 -20.08 7.35 -5.37
N SER A 29 -21.02 6.43 -5.56
CA SER A 29 -22.07 6.52 -6.59
C SER A 29 -22.88 7.81 -6.46
N LYS A 30 -23.12 8.29 -5.24
CA LYS A 30 -23.83 9.56 -5.01
C LYS A 30 -23.04 10.75 -5.53
N ALA A 31 -21.73 10.80 -5.30
CA ALA A 31 -20.88 11.87 -5.82
C ALA A 31 -20.81 11.84 -7.35
N ALA A 32 -20.65 10.65 -7.94
CA ALA A 32 -20.71 10.46 -9.40
C ALA A 32 -22.05 10.91 -9.99
N ALA A 33 -23.17 10.60 -9.33
CA ALA A 33 -24.50 11.03 -9.76
C ALA A 33 -24.67 12.56 -9.71
N VAL A 34 -24.15 13.23 -8.68
CA VAL A 34 -24.13 14.70 -8.62
C VAL A 34 -23.32 15.29 -9.77
N ILE A 35 -22.17 14.71 -10.09
CA ILE A 35 -21.30 15.16 -11.20
C ILE A 35 -22.00 14.97 -12.55
N ALA A 36 -22.56 13.78 -12.81
CA ALA A 36 -23.24 13.47 -14.06
C ALA A 36 -24.52 14.29 -14.26
N GLY A 37 -25.29 14.51 -13.19
CA GLY A 37 -26.51 15.32 -13.19
C GLY A 37 -26.25 16.81 -13.44
N ASN A 38 -25.06 17.31 -13.06
CA ASN A 38 -24.67 18.71 -13.21
C ASN A 38 -23.57 18.91 -14.28
N GLN A 39 -23.41 17.99 -15.24
CA GLN A 39 -22.30 17.98 -16.19
C GLN A 39 -22.20 19.24 -17.07
N GLU A 40 -23.34 19.88 -17.41
CA GLU A 40 -23.31 21.12 -18.21
C GLU A 40 -22.68 22.29 -17.46
N ARG A 41 -22.82 22.33 -16.13
CA ARG A 41 -22.18 23.34 -15.28
C ARG A 41 -20.66 23.12 -15.18
N LEU A 42 -20.21 21.87 -15.32
CA LEU A 42 -18.81 21.51 -15.29
C LEU A 42 -18.13 21.57 -16.66
N ARG A 43 -18.88 21.62 -17.77
CA ARG A 43 -18.31 21.56 -19.12
C ARG A 43 -17.29 22.68 -19.33
N GLY A 44 -16.03 22.31 -19.56
CA GLY A 44 -14.91 23.23 -19.73
C GLY A 44 -14.27 23.73 -18.43
N GLU A 45 -14.78 23.33 -17.26
CA GLU A 45 -14.15 23.62 -15.98
C GLU A 45 -12.89 22.78 -15.78
N ARG A 46 -11.95 23.35 -15.03
CA ARG A 46 -10.70 22.66 -14.70
C ARG A 46 -10.93 21.66 -13.58
N VAL A 47 -10.57 20.42 -13.86
CA VAL A 47 -10.60 19.31 -12.90
C VAL A 47 -9.19 18.72 -12.74
N LEU A 48 -8.92 18.21 -11.55
CA LEU A 48 -7.74 17.41 -11.28
C LEU A 48 -8.16 15.95 -11.30
N ILE A 49 -7.51 15.14 -12.11
CA ILE A 49 -7.70 13.69 -12.19
C ILE A 49 -6.34 13.02 -12.13
N GLU A 50 -6.32 11.69 -12.00
CA GLU A 50 -5.10 10.94 -12.27
C GLU A 50 -5.22 10.17 -13.58
N VAL A 51 -4.14 10.23 -14.36
CA VAL A 51 -4.00 9.46 -15.58
C VAL A 51 -2.64 8.78 -15.49
N PHE A 52 -2.63 7.44 -15.49
CA PHE A 52 -1.42 6.63 -15.31
C PHE A 52 -0.62 6.95 -14.03
N GLY A 53 -1.33 7.13 -12.90
CA GLY A 53 -0.71 7.37 -11.58
C GLY A 53 -0.16 8.77 -11.37
N ALA A 54 -0.29 9.68 -12.35
CA ALA A 54 0.15 11.07 -12.23
C ALA A 54 -1.06 12.02 -12.18
N PRO A 55 -1.03 13.07 -11.32
CA PRO A 55 -2.07 14.09 -11.30
C PRO A 55 -2.00 14.93 -12.58
N VAL A 56 -3.10 14.95 -13.33
CA VAL A 56 -3.25 15.70 -14.58
C VAL A 56 -4.34 16.75 -14.40
N ARG A 57 -4.01 18.00 -14.74
CA ARG A 57 -5.00 19.07 -14.87
C ARG A 57 -5.67 18.92 -16.23
N ALA A 58 -6.95 18.60 -16.21
CA ALA A 58 -7.78 18.43 -17.40
C ALA A 58 -8.96 19.39 -17.38
N PHE A 59 -9.69 19.45 -18.49
CA PHE A 59 -10.97 20.13 -18.60
C PHE A 59 -12.07 19.09 -18.63
N PHE A 60 -13.09 19.24 -17.80
CA PHE A 60 -14.24 18.36 -17.82
C PHE A 60 -14.97 18.47 -19.17
N ASP A 61 -15.33 17.34 -19.78
CA ASP A 61 -16.02 17.28 -21.07
C ASP A 61 -17.46 16.76 -20.90
N ALA A 62 -17.62 15.60 -20.26
CA ALA A 62 -18.90 14.94 -19.98
C ALA A 62 -18.76 13.93 -18.83
N ALA A 63 -19.87 13.37 -18.39
CA ALA A 63 -19.89 12.27 -17.43
C ALA A 63 -21.09 11.36 -17.70
N ASP A 64 -20.90 10.06 -17.51
CA ASP A 64 -21.96 9.05 -17.63
C ASP A 64 -21.95 8.11 -16.40
N ALA A 65 -22.69 7.00 -16.49
CA ALA A 65 -22.83 6.05 -15.40
C ALA A 65 -21.51 5.35 -15.03
N ASP A 66 -20.57 5.24 -15.97
CA ASP A 66 -19.38 4.40 -15.84
C ASP A 66 -18.10 5.24 -15.69
N ALA A 67 -18.06 6.45 -16.27
CA ALA A 67 -16.85 7.25 -16.34
C ALA A 67 -17.06 8.77 -16.34
N ILE A 68 -15.97 9.47 -16.00
CA ILE A 68 -15.77 10.88 -16.29
C ILE A 68 -14.97 11.04 -17.59
N HIS A 69 -15.45 11.90 -18.48
CA HIS A 69 -14.77 12.25 -19.73
C HIS A 69 -14.10 13.60 -19.59
N VAL A 70 -12.81 13.65 -19.88
CA VAL A 70 -11.99 14.85 -19.76
C VAL A 70 -11.22 15.15 -21.04
N ARG A 71 -10.78 16.40 -21.17
CA ARG A 71 -9.98 16.89 -22.28
C ARG A 71 -8.67 17.47 -21.76
N THR A 72 -7.57 17.08 -22.36
CA THR A 72 -6.24 17.64 -22.13
C THR A 72 -5.68 18.17 -23.46
N PRO A 73 -4.55 18.88 -23.47
CA PRO A 73 -3.87 19.25 -24.73
C PRO A 73 -3.51 18.02 -25.60
N ALA A 74 -3.34 16.85 -24.99
CA ALA A 74 -2.99 15.61 -25.68
C ALA A 74 -4.19 14.86 -26.27
N GLY A 75 -5.42 15.19 -25.89
CA GLY A 75 -6.63 14.52 -26.40
C GLY A 75 -7.76 14.40 -25.38
N ARG A 76 -8.74 13.53 -25.70
CA ARG A 76 -9.86 13.18 -24.81
C ARG A 76 -9.61 11.84 -24.15
N PHE A 77 -9.97 11.73 -22.87
CA PHE A 77 -9.78 10.53 -22.05
C PHE A 77 -11.05 10.25 -21.26
N ALA A 78 -11.39 8.97 -21.12
CA ALA A 78 -12.39 8.50 -20.18
C ALA A 78 -11.68 7.85 -18.99
N VAL A 79 -12.06 8.23 -17.77
CA VAL A 79 -11.55 7.63 -16.54
C VAL A 79 -12.74 7.00 -15.82
N ALA A 80 -12.70 5.69 -15.58
CA ALA A 80 -13.79 5.02 -14.88
C ALA A 80 -13.92 5.60 -13.46
N TRP A 81 -15.14 5.68 -12.92
CA TRP A 81 -15.36 6.28 -11.59
C TRP A 81 -14.51 5.64 -10.48
N ARG A 82 -14.31 4.32 -10.57
CA ARG A 82 -13.47 3.55 -9.63
C ARG A 82 -11.99 3.91 -9.68
N ASP A 83 -11.53 4.50 -10.78
CA ASP A 83 -10.14 4.90 -10.99
C ASP A 83 -9.91 6.39 -10.65
N VAL A 84 -10.99 7.16 -10.38
CA VAL A 84 -10.89 8.53 -9.89
C VAL A 84 -10.58 8.51 -8.40
N LYS A 85 -9.42 9.04 -8.00
CA LYS A 85 -9.07 9.14 -6.58
C LYS A 85 -10.17 9.84 -5.77
N PRO A 86 -10.56 9.32 -4.60
CA PRO A 86 -11.63 9.90 -3.78
C PRO A 86 -11.50 11.40 -3.50
N LEU A 87 -10.26 11.85 -3.21
CA LEU A 87 -9.94 13.27 -3.02
C LEU A 87 -10.31 14.13 -4.24
N HIS A 88 -10.00 13.66 -5.45
CA HIS A 88 -10.31 14.36 -6.69
C HIS A 88 -11.82 14.35 -6.94
N LEU A 89 -12.48 13.22 -6.70
CA LEU A 89 -13.92 13.09 -6.83
C LEU A 89 -14.68 14.07 -5.93
N ALA A 90 -14.24 14.23 -4.67
CA ALA A 90 -14.82 15.19 -3.74
C ALA A 90 -14.70 16.64 -4.24
N GLY A 91 -13.55 17.00 -4.81
CA GLY A 91 -13.32 18.32 -5.39
C GLY A 91 -14.23 18.60 -6.59
N ILE A 92 -14.38 17.62 -7.50
CA ILE A 92 -15.25 17.73 -8.67
C ILE A 92 -16.73 17.79 -8.24
N ALA A 93 -17.15 16.95 -7.28
CA ALA A 93 -18.50 16.98 -6.74
C ALA A 93 -18.85 18.33 -6.11
N LEU A 94 -17.92 18.95 -5.38
CA LEU A 94 -18.10 20.30 -4.83
C LEU A 94 -18.29 21.37 -5.93
N GLN A 95 -17.54 21.28 -7.04
CA GLN A 95 -17.72 22.18 -8.19
C GLN A 95 -19.09 21.98 -8.85
N ALA A 96 -19.51 20.72 -8.99
CA ALA A 96 -20.76 20.31 -9.62
C ALA A 96 -21.99 20.74 -8.83
N ALA A 97 -21.95 20.62 -7.50
CA ALA A 97 -23.09 20.83 -6.62
C ALA A 97 -23.74 22.21 -6.83
N GLY A 98 -25.03 22.18 -7.15
CA GLY A 98 -25.90 23.33 -7.37
C GLY A 98 -26.91 23.57 -6.24
N SER A 99 -27.16 22.56 -5.42
CA SER A 99 -28.14 22.59 -4.32
C SER A 99 -27.51 22.31 -2.95
N PHE A 100 -28.26 22.59 -1.89
CA PHE A 100 -27.84 22.30 -0.51
C PHE A 100 -27.56 20.82 -0.29
N ASP A 101 -28.43 19.92 -0.76
CA ASP A 101 -28.29 18.48 -0.50
C ASP A 101 -27.09 17.89 -1.27
N GLU A 102 -26.84 18.37 -2.49
CA GLU A 102 -25.63 18.00 -3.25
C GLU A 102 -24.33 18.49 -2.58
N LEU A 103 -24.37 19.66 -1.92
CA LEU A 103 -23.23 20.15 -1.14
C LEU A 103 -22.96 19.26 0.08
N LEU A 104 -24.00 18.69 0.70
CA LEU A 104 -23.80 17.69 1.77
C LEU A 104 -23.26 16.36 1.23
N ILE A 105 -23.64 15.94 0.02
CA ILE A 105 -23.05 14.77 -0.64
C ILE A 105 -21.56 15.01 -0.91
N ALA A 106 -21.20 16.18 -1.45
CA ALA A 106 -19.80 16.55 -1.66
C ALA A 106 -19.00 16.62 -0.35
N ALA A 107 -19.61 17.15 0.72
CA ALA A 107 -19.02 17.20 2.05
C ALA A 107 -18.75 15.79 2.63
N ARG A 108 -19.70 14.85 2.49
CA ARG A 108 -19.51 13.46 2.94
C ARG A 108 -18.36 12.81 2.16
N CYS A 109 -18.38 12.91 0.83
CA CYS A 109 -17.31 12.41 -0.03
C CYS A 109 -15.95 12.97 0.39
N ALA A 110 -15.87 14.26 0.72
CA ALA A 110 -14.65 14.91 1.19
C ALA A 110 -14.18 14.36 2.54
N HIS A 111 -15.09 14.17 3.50
CA HIS A 111 -14.77 13.58 4.79
C HIS A 111 -14.23 12.16 4.65
N ASP A 112 -14.94 11.30 3.92
CA ASP A 112 -14.56 9.89 3.70
C ASP A 112 -13.20 9.77 2.99
N SER A 113 -12.83 10.80 2.21
CA SER A 113 -11.55 10.88 1.49
C SER A 113 -10.41 11.56 2.27
N GLY A 114 -10.68 12.04 3.50
CA GLY A 114 -9.71 12.83 4.29
C GLY A 114 -9.43 14.24 3.75
N ALA A 115 -10.30 14.78 2.89
CA ALA A 115 -10.17 16.08 2.23
C ALA A 115 -10.74 17.22 3.08
N ALA A 116 -10.08 17.53 4.20
CA ALA A 116 -10.60 18.48 5.20
C ALA A 116 -10.90 19.88 4.63
N ASP A 117 -10.10 20.39 3.70
CA ASP A 117 -10.32 21.71 3.09
C ASP A 117 -11.54 21.73 2.16
N VAL A 118 -11.76 20.64 1.42
CA VAL A 118 -12.92 20.47 0.54
C VAL A 118 -14.20 20.32 1.38
N LEU A 119 -14.13 19.58 2.49
CA LEU A 119 -15.22 19.44 3.45
C LEU A 119 -15.67 20.82 3.97
N GLU A 120 -14.73 21.62 4.48
CA GLU A 120 -15.07 22.94 5.03
C GLU A 120 -15.62 23.90 3.96
N LYS A 121 -15.08 23.88 2.74
CA LYS A 121 -15.63 24.66 1.61
C LYS A 121 -17.05 24.23 1.26
N ALA A 122 -17.33 22.93 1.25
CA ALA A 122 -18.65 22.40 0.96
C ALA A 122 -19.68 22.85 2.01
N LEU A 123 -19.34 22.72 3.30
CA LEU A 123 -20.23 23.14 4.40
C LEU A 123 -20.45 24.66 4.42
N ALA A 124 -19.40 25.45 4.20
CA ALA A 124 -19.52 26.91 4.12
C ALA A 124 -20.44 27.33 2.95
N ARG A 125 -20.29 26.69 1.79
CA ARG A 125 -21.15 26.95 0.63
C ARG A 125 -22.60 26.50 0.88
N ALA A 126 -22.81 25.39 1.60
CA ALA A 126 -24.15 24.93 1.98
C ALA A 126 -24.85 25.96 2.88
N LEU A 127 -24.15 26.49 3.89
CA LEU A 127 -24.65 27.55 4.77
C LEU A 127 -24.98 28.84 4.01
N SER A 128 -24.13 29.24 3.06
CA SER A 128 -24.38 30.42 2.21
C SER A 128 -25.59 30.22 1.30
N THR A 129 -25.77 29.01 0.75
CA THR A 129 -26.86 28.67 -0.17
C THR A 129 -28.22 28.61 0.55
N ALA A 130 -28.26 28.08 1.77
CA ALA A 130 -29.48 27.98 2.56
C ALA A 130 -29.24 28.32 4.04
N PRO A 131 -29.15 29.60 4.42
CA PRO A 131 -28.85 30.02 5.80
C PRO A 131 -29.87 29.49 6.82
N ALA A 132 -31.13 29.35 6.43
CA ALA A 132 -32.19 28.81 7.27
C ALA A 132 -31.97 27.33 7.67
N ARG A 133 -31.10 26.60 6.95
CA ARG A 133 -30.76 25.19 7.20
C ARG A 133 -29.46 25.02 8.00
N ALA A 134 -29.01 26.04 8.74
CA ALA A 134 -27.79 25.95 9.55
C ALA A 134 -27.82 24.79 10.57
N ARG A 135 -29.00 24.45 11.10
CA ARG A 135 -29.17 23.30 12.00
C ARG A 135 -28.86 21.96 11.32
N ASP A 136 -29.16 21.83 10.03
CA ASP A 136 -28.91 20.61 9.26
C ASP A 136 -27.40 20.42 9.03
N VAL A 137 -26.67 21.51 8.77
CA VAL A 137 -25.20 21.48 8.63
C VAL A 137 -24.52 21.05 9.93
N GLU A 138 -25.00 21.55 11.06
CA GLU A 138 -24.50 21.17 12.38
C GLU A 138 -24.82 19.70 12.71
N ALA A 139 -26.04 19.24 12.41
CA ALA A 139 -26.41 17.84 12.55
C ALA A 139 -25.55 16.93 11.65
N PHE A 140 -25.26 17.39 10.42
CA PHE A 140 -24.38 16.68 9.50
C PHE A 140 -22.96 16.57 10.05
N ARG A 141 -22.36 17.65 10.57
CA ARG A 141 -21.02 17.61 11.21
C ARG A 141 -20.97 16.58 12.34
N LYS A 142 -21.95 16.60 13.24
CA LYS A 142 -22.05 15.61 14.33
C LYS A 142 -22.15 14.17 13.80
N SER A 143 -22.81 13.97 12.66
CA SER A 143 -22.89 12.64 12.02
C SER A 143 -21.56 12.15 11.45
N LEU A 144 -20.61 13.04 11.17
CA LEU A 144 -19.26 12.68 10.71
C LEU A 144 -18.35 12.25 11.88
N GLU A 145 -18.58 12.80 13.07
CA GLU A 145 -17.81 12.49 14.28
C GLU A 145 -18.30 11.23 14.99
N ALA A 146 -19.52 10.79 14.70
CA ALA A 146 -20.05 9.55 15.23
C ALA A 146 -19.13 8.40 14.78
N PRO A 147 -18.63 7.55 15.71
CA PRO A 147 -17.89 6.35 15.31
C PRO A 147 -18.75 5.58 14.31
N PRO A 148 -18.16 5.00 13.26
CA PRO A 148 -18.91 4.24 12.27
C PRO A 148 -19.80 3.26 13.02
N VAL A 149 -21.11 3.42 12.89
CA VAL A 149 -22.11 2.56 13.52
C VAL A 149 -21.68 1.15 13.21
N ASP A 150 -21.37 0.37 14.26
CA ASP A 150 -20.71 -0.93 14.19
C ASP A 150 -21.13 -1.65 12.91
N ALA A 151 -20.15 -1.90 12.03
CA ALA A 151 -20.35 -2.72 10.85
C ALA A 151 -21.17 -3.95 11.28
N PRO A 152 -22.25 -4.31 10.55
CA PRO A 152 -23.16 -5.36 10.98
C PRO A 152 -22.32 -6.56 11.42
N ALA A 153 -22.48 -6.92 12.71
CA ALA A 153 -21.71 -7.96 13.34
C ALA A 153 -21.62 -9.15 12.38
N GLN A 154 -20.40 -9.56 12.03
CA GLN A 154 -20.21 -10.76 11.24
C GLN A 154 -21.03 -11.88 11.88
N PRO A 155 -21.75 -12.69 11.08
CA PRO A 155 -22.64 -13.71 11.61
C PRO A 155 -21.87 -14.58 12.61
N VAL A 156 -22.20 -14.39 13.88
CA VAL A 156 -21.62 -15.13 14.98
C VAL A 156 -21.93 -16.60 14.71
N THR A 157 -20.90 -17.36 14.38
CA THR A 157 -21.00 -18.80 14.18
C THR A 157 -21.25 -19.39 15.56
N THR A 158 -22.51 -19.72 15.88
CA THR A 158 -22.93 -20.23 17.20
C THR A 158 -22.56 -21.69 17.43
N ALA A 159 -21.53 -22.21 16.77
CA ALA A 159 -20.96 -23.50 17.12
C ALA A 159 -19.89 -23.26 18.19
N PRO A 160 -20.04 -23.79 19.42
CA PRO A 160 -18.96 -23.73 20.39
C PRO A 160 -17.72 -24.39 19.78
N PRO A 161 -16.54 -23.76 19.83
CA PRO A 161 -15.32 -24.38 19.33
C PRO A 161 -15.14 -25.70 20.06
N ARG A 162 -15.09 -26.79 19.28
CA ARG A 162 -14.79 -28.12 19.77
C ARG A 162 -13.44 -28.03 20.48
N GLU A 163 -13.46 -28.19 21.80
CA GLU A 163 -12.29 -28.05 22.66
C GLU A 163 -11.20 -29.00 22.14
N ALA A 164 -10.18 -28.43 21.50
CA ALA A 164 -9.08 -29.19 20.96
C ALA A 164 -8.32 -29.84 22.13
N PRO A 165 -7.89 -31.10 22.00
CA PRO A 165 -7.14 -31.78 23.05
C PRO A 165 -5.92 -30.92 23.43
N LYS A 166 -5.80 -30.62 24.72
CA LYS A 166 -4.72 -29.83 25.31
C LYS A 166 -3.39 -30.54 25.03
N ALA A 167 -2.71 -30.12 23.97
CA ALA A 167 -1.39 -30.61 23.62
C ALA A 167 -0.41 -30.27 24.76
N ALA A 168 0.52 -31.19 25.02
CA ALA A 168 1.63 -30.94 25.94
C ALA A 168 2.39 -29.67 25.50
N PRO A 169 2.97 -28.89 26.43
CA PRO A 169 3.69 -27.67 26.08
C PRO A 169 4.79 -28.01 25.07
N ALA A 170 4.63 -27.51 23.85
CA ALA A 170 5.64 -27.62 22.82
C ALA A 170 6.89 -26.89 23.30
N LYS A 171 8.07 -27.45 23.01
CA LYS A 171 9.33 -26.74 23.27
C LYS A 171 9.36 -25.50 22.38
N THR A 172 9.41 -24.35 23.01
CA THR A 172 9.67 -23.08 22.35
C THR A 172 11.14 -23.01 21.95
N GLU A 173 11.41 -22.78 20.67
CA GLU A 173 12.76 -22.75 20.08
C GLU A 173 12.92 -21.44 19.32
N THR A 174 13.99 -20.70 19.61
CA THR A 174 14.32 -19.49 18.85
C THR A 174 15.23 -19.83 17.66
N VAL A 175 14.81 -19.47 16.45
CA VAL A 175 15.56 -19.66 15.21
C VAL A 175 15.84 -18.33 14.51
N ARG A 176 16.90 -18.29 13.69
CA ARG A 176 17.24 -17.12 12.85
C ARG A 176 16.97 -17.42 11.39
N LEU A 177 16.28 -16.49 10.73
CA LEU A 177 16.04 -16.47 9.29
C LEU A 177 17.05 -15.50 8.66
N PRO A 178 18.13 -15.97 8.02
CA PRO A 178 19.16 -15.11 7.48
C PRO A 178 18.71 -14.43 6.19
N ALA A 179 19.21 -13.21 5.92
CA ALA A 179 19.04 -12.59 4.62
C ALA A 179 19.83 -13.35 3.53
N VAL A 180 19.14 -13.68 2.43
CA VAL A 180 19.70 -14.44 1.29
C VAL A 180 19.79 -13.64 0.00
N ALA A 181 19.11 -12.49 -0.06
CA ALA A 181 19.27 -11.48 -1.09
C ALA A 181 18.88 -10.12 -0.52
N ASP A 182 19.54 -9.04 -0.93
CA ASP A 182 19.03 -7.68 -0.71
C ASP A 182 19.32 -6.73 -1.85
N ILE A 183 18.48 -5.71 -1.98
CA ILE A 183 18.69 -4.64 -2.95
C ILE A 183 18.27 -3.30 -2.38
N TRP A 184 19.06 -2.28 -2.69
CA TRP A 184 18.75 -0.88 -2.42
C TRP A 184 18.07 -0.25 -3.64
N LEU A 185 16.89 0.32 -3.42
CA LEU A 185 16.04 0.94 -4.43
C LEU A 185 15.81 2.42 -4.07
N SER A 186 15.83 3.30 -5.08
CA SER A 186 15.64 4.74 -4.91
C SER A 186 14.55 5.29 -5.84
N ASP A 187 13.72 6.17 -5.29
CA ASP A 187 12.75 7.00 -6.00
C ASP A 187 13.06 8.50 -5.86
N ALA A 188 14.30 8.85 -5.49
CA ALA A 188 14.65 10.24 -5.18
C ALA A 188 14.62 11.16 -6.42
N ASN A 189 14.98 10.61 -7.60
CA ASN A 189 14.97 11.31 -8.88
C ASN A 189 14.94 10.30 -10.05
N ASN A 190 14.76 10.79 -11.27
CA ASN A 190 14.59 9.93 -12.45
C ASN A 190 15.80 9.05 -12.74
N GLU A 191 17.02 9.55 -12.50
CA GLU A 191 18.26 8.81 -12.71
C GLU A 191 18.36 7.63 -11.74
N GLU A 192 18.14 7.89 -10.45
CA GLU A 192 18.22 6.89 -9.38
C GLU A 192 17.13 5.82 -9.47
N ARG A 193 15.95 6.13 -10.04
CA ARG A 193 14.87 5.15 -10.25
C ARG A 193 15.27 3.97 -11.14
N SER A 194 16.23 4.20 -12.04
CA SER A 194 16.78 3.18 -12.93
C SER A 194 18.08 2.54 -12.39
N SER A 195 18.52 2.93 -11.20
CA SER A 195 19.75 2.43 -10.59
C SER A 195 19.51 1.18 -9.74
N SER A 196 20.58 0.43 -9.50
CA SER A 196 20.59 -0.75 -8.64
C SER A 196 21.84 -0.75 -7.76
N ALA A 197 21.73 -1.32 -6.56
CA ALA A 197 22.85 -1.55 -5.65
C ALA A 197 22.76 -2.90 -4.92
N GLY A 198 22.41 -3.97 -5.63
CA GLY A 198 22.22 -5.33 -5.08
C GLY A 198 23.45 -6.03 -4.48
N ARG A 199 24.64 -5.48 -4.67
CA ARG A 199 25.90 -5.96 -4.05
C ARG A 199 26.60 -4.89 -3.22
N HIS A 200 25.93 -3.77 -2.98
CA HIS A 200 26.50 -2.68 -2.20
C HIS A 200 26.51 -3.08 -0.70
N PRO A 201 27.55 -2.75 0.08
CA PRO A 201 27.71 -3.20 1.47
C PRO A 201 26.69 -2.62 2.48
N ARG A 202 25.81 -1.73 2.02
CA ARG A 202 24.80 -1.04 2.84
C ARG A 202 23.67 -0.52 1.96
N PHE A 203 22.49 -0.37 2.50
CA PHE A 203 21.38 0.33 1.84
C PHE A 203 20.96 1.55 2.65
N LYS A 204 20.33 2.51 1.98
CA LYS A 204 19.85 3.73 2.62
C LYS A 204 18.35 3.62 2.87
N LEU A 205 17.93 4.04 4.07
CA LEU A 205 16.53 4.21 4.44
C LEU A 205 16.25 5.69 4.62
N LYS A 206 15.38 6.26 3.79
CA LYS A 206 15.06 7.69 3.82
C LYS A 206 13.66 7.95 3.29
N SER A 207 12.69 7.97 4.20
CA SER A 207 11.27 8.13 3.87
C SER A 207 10.90 7.28 2.63
N ILE A 208 10.09 7.83 1.73
CA ILE A 208 9.69 7.21 0.45
C ILE A 208 10.79 7.25 -0.63
N GLN A 209 11.89 7.96 -0.39
CA GLN A 209 12.92 8.15 -1.41
C GLN A 209 13.82 6.93 -1.53
N GLU A 210 14.09 6.22 -0.42
CA GLU A 210 15.15 5.22 -0.34
C GLU A 210 14.71 4.07 0.56
N MET A 211 14.77 2.87 0.01
CA MET A 211 14.22 1.65 0.61
C MET A 211 15.02 0.43 0.20
N ALA A 212 14.81 -0.67 0.92
CA ALA A 212 15.42 -1.94 0.59
C ALA A 212 14.36 -3.03 0.40
N ALA A 213 14.63 -3.99 -0.49
CA ALA A 213 13.94 -5.28 -0.50
C ALA A 213 14.93 -6.35 -0.03
N VAL A 214 14.51 -7.24 0.86
CA VAL A 214 15.37 -8.27 1.46
C VAL A 214 14.64 -9.62 1.46
N ARG A 215 15.24 -10.65 0.86
CA ARG A 215 14.79 -12.04 1.01
C ARG A 215 15.38 -12.64 2.27
N PHE A 216 14.56 -13.38 3.00
CA PHE A 216 14.99 -14.16 4.15
C PHE A 216 14.73 -15.64 3.91
N ASP A 217 15.67 -16.51 4.30
CA ASP A 217 15.43 -17.95 4.30
C ASP A 217 14.54 -18.32 5.49
N ALA A 218 13.23 -18.48 5.22
CA ALA A 218 12.22 -18.86 6.20
C ALA A 218 12.02 -20.38 6.33
N SER A 219 12.91 -21.21 5.77
CA SER A 219 12.80 -22.68 5.82
C SER A 219 12.63 -23.22 7.25
N ALA A 220 13.31 -22.61 8.23
CA ALA A 220 13.22 -23.01 9.64
C ALA A 220 11.85 -22.75 10.29
N ALA A 221 11.05 -21.82 9.75
CA ALA A 221 9.73 -21.46 10.27
C ALA A 221 8.58 -22.26 9.61
N ARG A 222 8.85 -23.04 8.55
CA ARG A 222 7.80 -23.74 7.80
C ARG A 222 7.09 -24.79 8.65
N GLY A 223 5.76 -24.74 8.62
CA GLY A 223 4.90 -25.67 9.36
C GLY A 223 4.95 -25.50 10.88
N ARG A 224 5.53 -24.39 11.37
CA ARG A 224 5.59 -24.04 12.80
C ARG A 224 4.65 -22.88 13.09
N GLU A 225 4.15 -22.85 14.33
CA GLU A 225 3.49 -21.67 14.87
C GLU A 225 4.58 -20.65 15.26
N VAL A 226 4.39 -19.40 14.86
CA VAL A 226 5.25 -18.27 15.21
C VAL A 226 4.59 -17.52 16.37
N LEU A 227 5.23 -17.55 17.53
CA LEU A 227 4.74 -16.87 18.72
C LEU A 227 5.20 -15.41 18.75
N ASN A 228 6.47 -15.19 18.41
CA ASN A 228 7.07 -13.86 18.32
C ASN A 228 8.04 -13.80 17.14
N ALA A 229 8.16 -12.63 16.53
CA ALA A 229 9.17 -12.37 15.52
C ALA A 229 9.71 -10.95 15.63
N ALA A 230 11.00 -10.78 15.32
CA ALA A 230 11.62 -9.46 15.25
C ALA A 230 12.65 -9.40 14.13
N LEU A 231 12.62 -8.31 13.37
CA LEU A 231 13.63 -7.94 12.38
C LEU A 231 14.80 -7.29 13.08
N PHE A 232 16.02 -7.73 12.78
CA PHE A 232 17.26 -7.16 13.28
C PHE A 232 18.06 -6.54 12.14
N LEU A 233 18.46 -5.29 12.34
CA LEU A 233 19.24 -4.50 11.39
C LEU A 233 20.45 -3.91 12.11
N ARG A 234 21.59 -3.78 11.44
CA ARG A 234 22.76 -3.12 12.00
C ARG A 234 22.99 -1.78 11.33
N ARG A 235 23.10 -0.72 12.13
CA ARG A 235 23.37 0.63 11.64
C ARG A 235 24.76 0.72 11.01
N ALA A 236 24.85 1.35 9.85
CA ALA A 236 26.10 1.61 9.13
C ALA A 236 26.52 3.09 9.26
N GLY A 237 26.41 3.64 10.46
CA GLY A 237 26.72 5.02 10.80
C GLY A 237 25.75 5.61 11.82
N ALA A 238 25.90 6.90 12.10
CA ALA A 238 24.88 7.66 12.82
C ALA A 238 23.58 7.71 12.00
N ASP A 239 22.45 7.71 12.68
CA ASP A 239 21.13 7.67 12.05
C ASP A 239 20.06 8.35 12.93
N MET A 240 18.93 8.65 12.32
CA MET A 240 17.74 9.26 12.94
C MET A 240 16.48 8.39 12.81
N LEU A 241 16.63 7.09 12.52
CA LEU A 241 15.50 6.17 12.40
C LEU A 241 14.76 6.10 13.73
N ARG A 242 13.44 6.20 13.66
CA ARG A 242 12.56 5.99 14.82
C ARG A 242 11.60 4.85 14.56
N TYR A 243 10.82 4.97 13.49
CA TYR A 243 9.91 3.93 13.04
C TYR A 243 10.47 3.26 11.81
N ILE A 244 10.39 1.93 11.75
CA ILE A 244 10.67 1.16 10.55
C ILE A 244 9.35 0.60 10.06
N ARG A 245 9.07 0.80 8.77
CA ARG A 245 7.97 0.16 8.06
C ARG A 245 8.52 -1.08 7.37
N VAL A 246 7.75 -2.15 7.46
CA VAL A 246 8.06 -3.42 6.83
C VAL A 246 6.80 -3.89 6.10
N SER A 247 6.96 -4.38 4.89
CA SER A 247 5.86 -5.04 4.17
C SER A 247 6.36 -6.25 3.41
N THR A 248 5.45 -7.14 3.01
CA THR A 248 5.76 -8.11 1.95
C THR A 248 6.11 -7.41 0.64
N VAL A 249 6.83 -8.12 -0.23
CA VAL A 249 7.03 -7.77 -1.64
C VAL A 249 6.24 -8.75 -2.48
N ASN A 250 5.14 -8.30 -3.07
CA ASN A 250 4.21 -9.17 -3.81
C ASN A 250 4.62 -9.35 -5.29
N GLN A 251 5.92 -9.56 -5.53
CA GLN A 251 6.46 -9.87 -6.85
C GLN A 251 7.88 -10.43 -6.76
N ASP A 252 8.18 -11.46 -7.57
CA ASP A 252 9.56 -11.94 -7.74
C ASP A 252 10.50 -10.90 -8.37
N TRP A 253 11.66 -10.68 -7.75
CA TRP A 253 12.65 -9.66 -8.17
C TRP A 253 14.09 -10.18 -8.25
N GLU A 254 14.89 -9.63 -9.16
CA GLU A 254 16.30 -10.03 -9.30
C GLU A 254 17.19 -9.16 -8.41
N GLU A 255 18.16 -9.73 -7.68
CA GLU A 255 18.95 -8.93 -6.72
C GLU A 255 19.87 -7.91 -7.37
N GLY A 256 20.42 -8.27 -8.52
CA GLY A 256 21.44 -7.48 -9.18
C GLY A 256 22.85 -7.75 -8.65
N SER A 257 23.83 -7.26 -9.40
CA SER A 257 25.25 -7.52 -9.19
C SER A 257 26.07 -6.25 -8.88
N THR A 258 25.43 -5.08 -8.87
CA THR A 258 26.10 -3.79 -8.78
C THR A 258 26.55 -3.48 -7.35
N MET A 259 27.85 -3.25 -7.16
CA MET A 259 28.46 -2.85 -5.87
C MET A 259 28.49 -1.33 -5.64
N GLN A 260 28.15 -0.53 -6.65
CA GLN A 260 28.17 0.93 -6.59
C GLN A 260 26.82 1.46 -6.10
N ALA A 261 26.85 2.44 -5.19
CA ALA A 261 25.64 3.19 -4.82
C ALA A 261 25.09 3.92 -6.04
N TYR A 262 23.82 3.67 -6.37
CA TYR A 262 23.19 4.18 -7.60
C TYR A 262 23.96 3.81 -8.86
N GLY A 263 24.55 2.61 -8.88
CA GLY A 263 25.26 2.14 -10.05
C GLY A 263 24.31 1.75 -11.18
N PRO A 264 24.88 1.26 -12.29
CA PRO A 264 24.10 0.82 -13.44
C PRO A 264 23.02 -0.19 -13.06
N ALA A 265 21.90 -0.13 -13.79
CA ALA A 265 20.80 -1.08 -13.68
C ALA A 265 21.31 -2.53 -13.78
N SER A 266 20.99 -3.33 -12.78
CA SER A 266 21.34 -4.75 -12.69
C SER A 266 20.35 -5.41 -11.74
N GLY A 267 19.64 -6.43 -12.19
CA GLY A 267 18.50 -6.97 -11.46
C GLY A 267 17.41 -5.92 -11.24
N ALA A 268 16.81 -5.89 -10.06
CA ALA A 268 15.73 -4.99 -9.74
C ALA A 268 16.22 -3.54 -9.68
N THR A 269 15.30 -2.64 -9.99
CA THR A 269 15.41 -1.19 -9.86
C THR A 269 14.07 -0.69 -9.36
N TYR A 270 13.93 0.59 -9.05
CA TYR A 270 12.61 1.10 -8.65
C TYR A 270 11.57 0.93 -9.77
N LEU A 271 12.00 0.99 -11.04
CA LEU A 271 11.13 0.87 -12.21
C LEU A 271 10.82 -0.58 -12.60
N PHE A 272 11.73 -1.52 -12.36
CA PHE A 272 11.61 -2.90 -12.86
C PHE A 272 12.00 -3.91 -11.79
N ALA A 273 11.24 -5.00 -11.67
CA ALA A 273 11.61 -6.15 -10.85
C ALA A 273 12.84 -6.89 -11.42
N ASP A 274 13.09 -6.74 -12.71
CA ASP A 274 14.36 -7.06 -13.36
C ASP A 274 14.59 -6.11 -14.54
N SER A 275 15.61 -5.25 -14.44
CA SER A 275 15.98 -4.29 -15.48
C SER A 275 16.52 -4.95 -16.74
N GLY A 276 17.12 -6.14 -16.63
CA GLY A 276 17.71 -6.85 -17.76
C GLY A 276 16.65 -7.32 -18.76
N SER A 277 15.55 -7.88 -18.25
CA SER A 277 14.37 -8.25 -19.06
C SER A 277 13.31 -7.15 -19.16
N GLN A 278 13.52 -6.01 -18.49
CA GLN A 278 12.51 -4.95 -18.29
C GLN A 278 11.19 -5.49 -17.72
N LYS A 279 11.26 -6.49 -16.83
CA LYS A 279 10.10 -7.06 -16.14
C LYS A 279 9.52 -6.01 -15.20
N PRO A 280 8.26 -5.57 -15.38
CA PRO A 280 7.62 -4.65 -14.44
C PRO A 280 7.35 -5.34 -13.09
N TRP A 281 7.08 -4.55 -12.06
CA TRP A 281 6.76 -5.06 -10.73
C TRP A 281 5.39 -5.76 -10.62
N ALA A 282 4.39 -5.44 -11.43
CA ALA A 282 3.08 -6.11 -11.39
C ALA A 282 2.33 -6.01 -12.73
N TRP A 283 2.26 -4.81 -13.31
CA TRP A 283 1.65 -4.56 -14.62
C TRP A 283 2.52 -3.59 -15.42
N HIS A 284 2.23 -3.41 -16.71
CA HIS A 284 3.02 -2.49 -17.51
C HIS A 284 3.04 -1.07 -16.90
N GLY A 285 4.25 -0.58 -16.59
CA GLY A 285 4.46 0.73 -15.96
C GLY A 285 4.39 0.75 -14.44
N SER A 286 4.06 -0.36 -13.76
CA SER A 286 4.12 -0.45 -12.30
C SER A 286 5.55 -0.35 -11.80
N VAL A 287 5.73 0.29 -10.65
CA VAL A 287 7.02 0.49 -9.96
C VAL A 287 7.04 -0.25 -8.63
N PHE A 288 8.18 -0.23 -7.93
CA PHE A 288 8.32 -0.95 -6.67
C PHE A 288 7.28 -0.56 -5.62
N ALA A 289 6.89 0.72 -5.55
CA ALA A 289 5.85 1.20 -4.64
C ALA A 289 4.45 0.58 -4.86
N ASP A 290 4.18 -0.01 -6.04
CA ASP A 290 2.91 -0.66 -6.35
C ASP A 290 2.79 -2.06 -5.74
N VAL A 291 3.89 -2.63 -5.24
CA VAL A 291 3.96 -4.01 -4.72
C VAL A 291 4.53 -4.09 -3.29
N ILE A 292 4.45 -3.00 -2.54
CA ILE A 292 4.88 -2.88 -1.14
C ILE A 292 3.93 -1.98 -0.34
N MET A 293 4.10 -1.92 0.97
CA MET A 293 3.49 -0.91 1.86
C MET A 293 1.96 -0.78 1.70
N SER A 294 1.27 -1.94 1.71
CA SER A 294 -0.17 -2.12 1.49
C SER A 294 -0.66 -1.99 0.05
N SER A 295 0.18 -1.53 -0.88
CA SER A 295 -0.09 -1.65 -2.31
C SER A 295 -0.04 -3.12 -2.75
N GLY A 296 -0.82 -3.49 -3.77
CA GLY A 296 -0.81 -4.85 -4.33
C GLY A 296 -1.25 -5.94 -3.35
N ASN A 297 -2.07 -5.61 -2.34
CA ASN A 297 -2.48 -6.50 -1.24
C ASN A 297 -1.31 -7.00 -0.38
N THR A 298 -0.25 -6.22 -0.24
CA THR A 298 0.85 -6.56 0.66
C THR A 298 0.44 -6.44 2.11
N LEU A 299 0.96 -7.34 2.94
CA LEU A 299 0.89 -7.18 4.39
C LEU A 299 1.90 -6.09 4.79
N ALA A 300 1.51 -5.17 5.65
CA ALA A 300 2.39 -4.10 6.11
C ALA A 300 2.25 -3.89 7.62
N ALA A 301 3.38 -3.57 8.25
CA ALA A 301 3.47 -3.26 9.66
C ALA A 301 4.48 -2.14 9.88
N TRP A 302 4.36 -1.46 11.02
CA TRP A 302 5.37 -0.53 11.47
C TRP A 302 5.49 -0.60 12.98
N ALA A 303 6.70 -0.40 13.46
CA ALA A 303 6.95 -0.28 14.89
C ALA A 303 8.14 0.63 15.15
N GLU A 304 8.20 1.16 16.37
CA GLU A 304 9.36 1.90 16.85
C GLU A 304 10.52 0.91 17.02
N ARG A 305 11.71 1.31 16.59
CA ARG A 305 12.90 0.48 16.77
C ARG A 305 13.30 0.43 18.24
N LYS A 306 13.86 -0.70 18.65
CA LYS A 306 14.62 -0.85 19.89
C LYS A 306 16.11 -0.77 19.57
N GLU A 307 16.84 0.05 20.32
CA GLU A 307 18.30 0.08 20.24
C GLU A 307 18.92 -1.08 21.05
N LEU A 308 19.94 -1.70 20.47
CA LEU A 308 20.68 -2.82 21.04
C LEU A 308 22.20 -2.53 21.01
N ALA A 309 22.98 -3.42 21.59
CA ALA A 309 24.45 -3.31 21.62
C ALA A 309 25.06 -3.32 20.19
N ASP A 310 26.29 -2.80 20.07
CA ASP A 310 27.13 -2.90 18.87
C ASP A 310 26.52 -2.37 17.56
N GLY A 311 25.61 -1.39 17.68
CA GLY A 311 24.97 -0.74 16.54
C GLY A 311 23.73 -1.47 16.02
N TRP A 312 23.31 -2.57 16.66
CA TRP A 312 22.09 -3.28 16.29
C TRP A 312 20.83 -2.51 16.71
N ILE A 313 19.79 -2.68 15.90
CA ILE A 313 18.43 -2.26 16.20
C ILE A 313 17.48 -3.41 15.89
N SER A 314 16.37 -3.49 16.61
CA SER A 314 15.32 -4.46 16.31
C SER A 314 13.94 -3.83 16.21
N VAL A 315 13.06 -4.47 15.46
CA VAL A 315 11.67 -4.04 15.23
C VAL A 315 10.79 -5.28 15.31
N PRO A 316 9.73 -5.29 16.13
CA PRO A 316 8.83 -6.44 16.17
C PRO A 316 8.13 -6.61 14.82
N LEU A 317 7.98 -7.86 14.39
CA LEU A 317 7.22 -8.23 13.20
C LEU A 317 5.97 -9.00 13.61
N PRO A 318 4.82 -8.71 13.00
CA PRO A 318 3.66 -9.60 13.10
C PRO A 318 3.99 -10.99 12.53
N PRO A 319 3.51 -12.08 13.17
CA PRO A 319 3.69 -13.44 12.68
C PRO A 319 3.29 -13.63 11.21
N GLU A 320 2.30 -12.88 10.72
CA GLU A 320 1.79 -12.96 9.36
C GLU A 320 2.86 -12.65 8.30
N LEU A 321 3.80 -11.74 8.58
CA LEU A 321 4.93 -11.48 7.67
C LEU A 321 5.91 -12.65 7.61
N VAL A 322 6.07 -13.39 8.70
CA VAL A 322 6.91 -14.59 8.73
C VAL A 322 6.20 -15.73 8.02
N TYR A 323 4.89 -15.88 8.23
CA TYR A 323 4.09 -16.89 7.53
C TYR A 323 4.12 -16.69 6.02
N SER A 324 4.00 -15.45 5.52
CA SER A 324 4.09 -15.19 4.07
C SER A 324 5.44 -15.62 3.49
N LEU A 325 6.54 -15.40 4.22
CA LEU A 325 7.87 -15.88 3.81
C LEU A 325 7.95 -17.42 3.86
N ALA A 326 7.40 -18.03 4.91
CA ALA A 326 7.47 -19.47 5.13
C ALA A 326 6.62 -20.28 4.15
N VAL A 327 5.62 -19.68 3.50
CA VAL A 327 4.79 -20.35 2.48
C VAL A 327 5.05 -19.86 1.06
N ASP A 328 6.10 -19.06 0.85
CA ASP A 328 6.47 -18.46 -0.45
C ASP A 328 5.35 -17.59 -1.07
N ASP A 329 4.50 -16.97 -0.24
CA ASP A 329 3.49 -16.00 -0.71
C ASP A 329 4.09 -14.62 -0.98
N THR A 330 5.33 -14.40 -0.56
CA THR A 330 6.09 -13.19 -0.84
C THR A 330 7.55 -13.52 -1.17
N ASP A 331 8.14 -12.72 -2.06
CA ASP A 331 9.55 -12.86 -2.45
C ASP A 331 10.50 -12.00 -1.58
N GLY A 332 10.09 -11.70 -0.34
CA GLY A 332 10.89 -10.97 0.63
C GLY A 332 10.11 -9.88 1.37
N LEU A 333 10.84 -9.07 2.13
CA LEU A 333 10.29 -7.92 2.84
C LEU A 333 10.89 -6.62 2.31
N ALA A 334 10.03 -5.63 2.08
CA ALA A 334 10.44 -4.25 1.87
C ALA A 334 10.66 -3.58 3.24
N ILE A 335 11.76 -2.85 3.38
CA ILE A 335 12.17 -2.16 4.60
C ILE A 335 12.32 -0.67 4.27
N MET A 336 11.67 0.17 5.06
CA MET A 336 11.58 1.60 4.79
C MET A 336 11.58 2.42 6.09
N ASP A 337 12.13 3.62 6.04
CA ASP A 337 12.03 4.60 7.12
C ASP A 337 10.60 5.13 7.24
N GLY A 338 10.03 5.02 8.44
CA GLY A 338 8.63 5.31 8.72
C GLY A 338 8.30 6.71 9.21
N GLY A 339 9.28 7.60 9.43
CA GLY A 339 8.98 8.89 10.06
C GLY A 339 10.11 9.90 10.19
N THR A 340 11.29 9.67 9.61
CA THR A 340 12.35 10.68 9.61
C THR A 340 12.03 11.77 8.59
N ILE A 341 12.29 13.03 8.93
CA ILE A 341 12.28 14.13 7.95
C ILE A 341 13.27 13.80 6.82
N SER A 342 12.90 14.13 5.57
CA SER A 342 13.62 13.76 4.34
C SER A 342 15.02 14.36 4.16
N LEU A 343 15.65 14.84 5.24
CA LEU A 343 16.96 15.49 5.22
C LEU A 343 18.08 14.58 5.75
N HIS A 344 17.77 13.47 6.43
CA HIS A 344 18.81 12.57 6.98
C HIS A 344 18.95 11.30 6.13
N ASN A 345 20.20 10.90 5.86
CA ASN A 345 20.50 9.64 5.18
C ASN A 345 20.80 8.58 6.25
N ASN A 346 19.89 7.64 6.48
CA ASN A 346 20.12 6.55 7.41
C ASN A 346 20.67 5.35 6.65
N PHE A 347 21.81 4.81 7.05
CA PHE A 347 22.40 3.64 6.41
C PHE A 347 22.33 2.42 7.30
N ILE A 348 21.96 1.29 6.71
CA ILE A 348 21.93 -0.03 7.34
C ILE A 348 22.87 -0.95 6.56
N TYR A 349 23.62 -1.80 7.25
CA TYR A 349 24.47 -2.80 6.60
C TYR A 349 23.62 -3.80 5.81
N SER A 350 24.09 -4.13 4.61
CA SER A 350 23.48 -5.16 3.77
C SER A 350 24.03 -6.54 4.16
N ARG A 351 23.45 -7.59 3.58
CA ARG A 351 23.92 -8.97 3.67
C ARG A 351 25.36 -9.16 3.16
N GLU A 352 25.87 -8.22 2.37
CA GLU A 352 27.24 -8.26 1.85
C GLU A 352 28.26 -7.93 2.94
N THR A 353 27.85 -7.33 4.06
CA THR A 353 28.73 -7.05 5.20
C THR A 353 28.67 -8.16 6.23
N LYS A 354 29.68 -9.03 6.23
CA LYS A 354 29.79 -10.17 7.15
C LYS A 354 29.72 -9.77 8.63
N GLY A 355 28.92 -10.50 9.40
CA GLY A 355 28.65 -10.25 10.82
C GLY A 355 27.73 -9.07 11.08
N SER A 356 27.13 -8.49 10.05
CA SER A 356 26.21 -7.35 10.12
C SER A 356 24.99 -7.51 9.22
N GLU A 357 24.78 -8.72 8.70
CA GLU A 357 23.69 -9.05 7.79
C GLU A 357 22.33 -8.88 8.48
N PRO A 358 21.30 -8.34 7.78
CA PRO A 358 19.94 -8.40 8.28
C PRO A 358 19.48 -9.84 8.58
N TYR A 359 18.69 -10.02 9.63
CA TYR A 359 18.05 -11.31 9.93
C TYR A 359 16.71 -11.11 10.66
N ILE A 360 15.87 -12.14 10.64
CA ILE A 360 14.69 -12.21 11.49
C ILE A 360 14.95 -13.26 12.57
N GLU A 361 14.65 -12.95 13.82
CA GLU A 361 14.58 -13.94 14.90
C GLU A 361 13.12 -14.31 15.12
N VAL A 362 12.85 -15.62 15.24
CA VAL A 362 11.51 -16.19 15.36
C VAL A 362 11.49 -17.16 16.53
N GLU A 363 10.45 -17.07 17.36
CA GLU A 363 10.17 -17.95 18.50
C GLU A 363 9.01 -18.91 18.23
#